data_AF-A0A178MPB8-F1
#
_entry.id   AF-A0A178MPB8-F1
#
_cell.length_a   1.000
_cell.length_b   1.000
_cell.length_c   1.000
_cell.angle_alpha   90.00
_cell.angle_beta   90.00
_cell.angle_gamma   90.00
#
_symmetry.space_group_name_H-M   'P 1'
#
loop_
_entity.id
_entity.type
_entity.pdbx_description
1 polymer ?
#
loop_
_entity_poly.entity_id
_entity_poly.type
_entity_poly.pdbx_seq_one_letter_code
_entity_poly.pdbx_strand_id
1 'polypeptide(L)'
;MPIPVLFLILAAGLAFLAYPADAFAEAATRARELKRIESQSHRERIKILEQADRCIAKAENRQDYRACEEAEAQARKDSNLRARDAKQSLRRG
;
A
#
# COMPACT_ATOMS: atom_id res chain seq x y z
N MET A 1 0.34 -44.55 30.02
CA MET A 1 1.27 -43.56 30.61
C MET A 1 1.03 -42.23 29.91
N PRO A 2 0.44 -41.20 30.56
CA PRO A 2 0.13 -39.94 29.87
C PRO A 2 1.40 -39.09 29.75
N ILE A 3 1.74 -38.72 28.52
CA ILE A 3 2.79 -37.74 28.21
C ILE A 3 2.32 -36.39 28.77
N PRO A 4 3.11 -35.71 29.62
CA PRO A 4 2.64 -34.53 30.33
C PRO A 4 2.51 -33.36 29.36
N VAL A 5 1.26 -32.96 29.11
CA VAL A 5 0.83 -31.74 28.39
C VAL A 5 1.57 -30.48 28.90
N LEU A 6 2.10 -30.53 30.13
CA LEU A 6 2.94 -29.50 30.74
C LEU A 6 4.17 -29.12 29.89
N PHE A 7 4.79 -30.06 29.16
CA PHE A 7 5.99 -29.76 28.36
C PHE A 7 5.68 -28.94 27.08
N LEU A 8 4.46 -29.07 26.52
CA LEU A 8 4.04 -28.32 25.35
C LEU A 8 3.71 -26.85 25.68
N ILE A 9 3.20 -26.59 26.88
CA ILE A 9 2.88 -25.22 27.33
C ILE A 9 4.15 -24.44 27.67
N LEU A 10 5.18 -25.09 28.23
CA LEU A 10 6.44 -24.44 28.58
C LEU A 10 7.24 -24.00 27.34
N ALA A 11 7.20 -24.77 26.25
CA ALA A 11 7.87 -24.43 25.00
C ALA A 11 7.24 -23.21 24.29
N ALA A 12 5.92 -23.05 24.37
CA ALA A 12 5.22 -21.90 23.81
C ALA A 12 5.47 -20.60 24.61
N GLY A 13 5.62 -20.68 25.94
CA GLY A 13 5.90 -19.53 26.80
C GLY A 13 7.31 -18.95 26.62
N LEU A 14 8.32 -19.79 26.32
CA LEU A 14 9.70 -19.34 26.09
C LEU A 14 9.90 -18.65 24.74
N ALA A 15 9.11 -19.01 23.71
CA ALA A 15 9.18 -18.36 22.40
C ALA A 15 8.69 -16.90 22.42
N PHE A 16 7.77 -16.56 23.34
CA PHE A 16 7.24 -15.20 23.47
C PHE A 16 8.25 -14.23 24.10
N LEU A 17 9.10 -14.71 25.01
CA LEU A 17 10.21 -13.95 25.62
C LEU A 17 11.43 -13.80 24.70
N ALA A 18 11.53 -14.65 23.67
CA ALA A 18 12.59 -14.62 22.68
C ALA A 18 12.18 -13.93 21.36
N TYR A 19 10.96 -13.39 21.25
CA TYR A 19 10.60 -12.56 20.10
C TYR A 19 11.38 -11.25 20.20
N PRO A 20 12.31 -11.00 19.30
CA PRO A 20 13.31 -9.99 19.56
C PRO A 20 12.63 -8.63 19.31
N ALA A 21 12.71 -7.73 20.29
CA ALA A 21 11.97 -6.47 20.30
C ALA A 21 12.32 -5.56 19.10
N ASP A 22 13.51 -5.75 18.54
CA ASP A 22 14.00 -5.20 17.28
C ASP A 22 13.16 -5.65 16.07
N ALA A 23 12.79 -6.93 15.97
CA ALA A 23 11.93 -7.43 14.89
C ALA A 23 10.54 -6.79 14.91
N PHE A 24 9.99 -6.54 16.11
CA PHE A 24 8.73 -5.81 16.25
C PHE A 24 8.88 -4.33 15.85
N ALA A 25 9.97 -3.67 16.25
CA ALA A 25 10.25 -2.28 15.89
C ALA A 25 10.46 -2.10 14.38
N GLU A 26 11.15 -3.04 13.73
CA GLU A 26 11.33 -3.07 12.27
C GLU A 26 9.99 -3.28 11.55
N ALA A 27 9.17 -4.24 12.00
CA ALA A 27 7.84 -4.48 11.46
C ALA A 27 6.93 -3.24 11.61
N ALA A 28 6.95 -2.58 12.77
CA ALA A 28 6.20 -1.35 13.00
C ALA A 28 6.66 -0.20 12.09
N THR A 29 7.96 -0.11 11.82
CA THR A 29 8.52 0.91 10.91
C THR A 29 8.08 0.65 9.46
N ARG A 30 8.18 -0.59 8.99
CA ARG A 30 7.68 -1.00 7.66
C ARG A 30 6.18 -0.74 7.52
N ALA A 31 5.38 -1.04 8.55
CA ALA A 31 3.94 -0.79 8.53
C ALA A 31 3.60 0.70 8.40
N ARG A 32 4.35 1.57 9.10
CA ARG A 32 4.18 3.04 8.96
C ARG A 32 4.51 3.51 7.55
N GLU A 33 5.56 2.98 6.94
CA GLU A 33 5.94 3.38 5.59
C GLU A 33 4.94 2.88 4.53
N LEU A 34 4.41 1.66 4.68
CA LEU A 34 3.30 1.17 3.85
C LEU A 34 2.09 2.11 3.94
N LYS A 35 1.70 2.51 5.15
CA LYS A 35 0.59 3.45 5.36
C LYS A 35 0.86 4.81 4.70
N ARG A 36 2.11 5.28 4.71
CA ARG A 36 2.52 6.52 4.05
C ARG A 36 2.34 6.42 2.53
N ILE A 37 2.80 5.31 1.93
CA ILE A 37 2.65 5.03 0.49
C ILE A 37 1.16 4.98 0.11
N GLU A 38 0.33 4.31 0.91
CA GLU A 38 -1.12 4.24 0.67
C GLU A 38 -1.79 5.61 0.76
N SER A 39 -1.44 6.41 1.77
CA SER A 39 -1.95 7.78 1.91
C SER A 39 -1.54 8.67 0.73
N GLN A 40 -0.32 8.49 0.20
CA GLN A 40 0.12 9.20 -1.00
C GLN A 40 -0.67 8.75 -2.24
N SER A 41 -0.78 7.43 -2.47
CA SER A 41 -1.54 6.87 -3.59
C SER A 41 -3.00 7.34 -3.57
N HIS A 42 -3.62 7.41 -2.40
CA HIS A 42 -4.97 7.93 -2.25
C HIS A 42 -5.08 9.40 -2.67
N ARG A 43 -4.14 10.24 -2.23
CA ARG A 43 -4.09 11.67 -2.63
C ARG A 43 -3.86 11.84 -4.13
N GLU A 44 -3.03 11.00 -4.73
CA GLU A 44 -2.83 11.01 -6.20
C GLU A 44 -4.12 10.64 -6.94
N ARG A 45 -4.86 9.64 -6.47
CA ARG A 45 -6.17 9.28 -7.04
C ARG A 45 -7.15 10.45 -7.01
N ILE A 46 -7.22 11.19 -5.90
CA ILE A 46 -8.08 12.37 -5.80
C ILE A 46 -7.67 13.41 -6.84
N LYS A 47 -6.38 13.72 -6.95
CA LYS A 47 -5.88 14.67 -7.95
C LYS A 47 -6.22 14.27 -9.38
N ILE A 48 -6.11 12.98 -9.71
CA ILE A 48 -6.44 12.45 -11.04
C ILE A 48 -7.93 12.66 -11.33
N LEU A 49 -8.80 12.34 -10.38
CA LEU A 49 -10.25 12.54 -10.52
C LEU A 49 -10.59 14.03 -10.71
N GLU A 50 -10.04 14.91 -9.87
CA GLU A 50 -10.25 16.35 -10.02
C GLU A 50 -9.74 16.90 -11.36
N GLN A 51 -8.65 16.32 -11.91
CA GLN A 51 -8.16 16.68 -13.24
C GLN A 51 -9.09 16.19 -14.34
N ALA A 52 -9.59 14.96 -14.24
CA ALA A 52 -10.54 14.39 -15.17
C ALA A 52 -11.85 15.19 -15.19
N ASP A 53 -12.39 15.53 -14.02
CA ASP A 53 -13.60 16.35 -13.89
C ASP A 53 -13.44 17.71 -14.57
N ARG A 54 -12.30 18.39 -14.35
CA ARG A 54 -11.99 19.67 -15.02
C ARG A 54 -11.80 19.53 -16.52
N CYS A 55 -11.27 18.41 -17.00
CA CYS A 55 -11.10 18.15 -18.42
C CYS A 55 -12.47 17.95 -19.09
N ILE A 56 -13.29 17.06 -18.52
CA ILE A 56 -14.63 16.74 -19.02
C ILE A 56 -15.52 17.98 -19.01
N ALA A 57 -15.45 18.83 -17.98
CA ALA A 57 -16.21 20.07 -17.91
C ALA A 57 -15.90 21.06 -19.05
N LYS A 58 -14.76 20.91 -19.72
CA LYS A 58 -14.34 21.75 -20.86
C LYS A 58 -14.48 21.06 -22.21
N ALA A 59 -14.83 19.78 -22.24
CA ALA A 59 -14.97 19.04 -23.49
C ALA A 59 -16.19 19.53 -24.27
N GLU A 60 -15.99 19.98 -25.50
CA GLU A 60 -17.06 20.54 -26.34
C GLU A 60 -17.68 19.49 -27.25
N ASN A 61 -16.99 18.38 -27.45
CA ASN A 61 -17.41 17.30 -28.33
C ASN A 61 -16.92 15.93 -27.84
N ARG A 62 -17.35 14.88 -28.55
CA ARG A 62 -17.04 13.49 -28.20
C ARG A 62 -15.55 13.16 -28.29
N GLN A 63 -14.81 13.81 -29.19
CA GLN A 63 -13.38 13.58 -29.33
C GLN A 63 -12.61 14.13 -28.12
N ASP A 64 -12.97 15.34 -27.67
CA ASP A 64 -12.38 15.95 -26.48
C ASP A 64 -12.67 15.12 -25.23
N TYR A 65 -13.91 14.62 -25.10
CA TYR A 65 -14.29 13.75 -23.99
C TYR A 65 -13.43 12.47 -23.95
N ARG A 66 -13.25 11.81 -25.10
CA ARG A 66 -12.38 10.62 -25.19
C ARG A 66 -10.93 10.93 -24.84
N ALA A 67 -10.41 12.07 -25.28
CA ALA A 67 -9.07 12.50 -24.92
C ALA A 67 -8.92 12.69 -23.40
N CYS A 68 -9.95 13.20 -22.72
CA CYS A 68 -9.98 13.27 -21.25
C CYS A 68 -9.96 11.88 -20.60
N GLU A 69 -10.74 10.92 -21.10
CA GLU A 69 -10.75 9.53 -20.59
C GLU A 69 -9.38 8.85 -20.76
N GLU A 70 -8.74 9.04 -21.91
CA GLU A 70 -7.41 8.49 -22.19
C GLU A 70 -6.35 9.11 -21.26
N ALA A 71 -6.40 10.43 -21.04
CA ALA A 71 -5.52 11.12 -20.11
C ALA A 71 -5.70 10.63 -18.67
N GLU A 72 -6.94 10.46 -18.20
CA GLU A 72 -7.23 9.91 -16.88
C GLU A 72 -6.67 8.48 -16.76
N ALA A 73 -6.95 7.63 -17.75
CA ALA A 73 -6.51 6.24 -17.76
C ALA A 73 -4.98 6.14 -17.70
N GLN A 74 -4.26 6.99 -18.45
CA GLN A 74 -2.81 7.03 -18.41
C GLN A 74 -2.29 7.49 -17.05
N ALA A 75 -2.85 8.57 -16.50
CA ALA A 75 -2.45 9.08 -15.18
C ALA A 75 -2.65 8.04 -14.07
N ARG A 76 -3.72 7.25 -14.14
CA ARG A 76 -3.96 6.12 -13.21
C ARG A 76 -2.90 5.03 -13.35
N LYS A 77 -2.54 4.65 -14.58
CA LYS A 77 -1.49 3.64 -14.81
C LYS A 77 -0.18 4.10 -14.21
N ASP A 78 0.21 5.35 -14.44
CA ASP A 78 1.47 5.91 -13.95
C ASP A 78 1.49 6.01 -12.42
N SER A 79 0.40 6.49 -11.81
CA SER A 79 0.29 6.54 -10.34
C SER A 79 0.35 5.14 -9.71
N ASN A 80 -0.34 4.16 -10.31
CA ASN A 80 -0.30 2.77 -9.84
C ASN A 80 1.10 2.16 -9.96
N LEU A 81 1.82 2.45 -11.04
CA LEU A 81 3.19 1.99 -11.23
C LEU A 81 4.10 2.55 -10.13
N ARG A 82 4.07 3.87 -9.89
CA ARG A 82 4.85 4.51 -8.81
C ARG A 82 4.54 3.92 -7.44
N ALA A 83 3.27 3.71 -7.13
CA ALA A 83 2.86 3.11 -5.87
C ALA A 83 3.36 1.66 -5.72
N ARG A 84 3.35 0.88 -6.81
CA ARG A 84 3.89 -0.48 -6.83
C ARG A 84 5.41 -0.49 -6.61
N ASP A 85 6.12 0.38 -7.32
CA ASP A 85 7.58 0.49 -7.21
C ASP A 85 8.00 0.91 -5.80
N ALA A 86 7.28 1.86 -5.19
CA ALA A 86 7.50 2.28 -3.80
C ALA A 86 7.24 1.14 -2.80
N LYS A 87 6.20 0.33 -3.01
CA LYS A 87 5.97 -0.87 -2.17
C LYS A 87 7.06 -1.92 -2.38
N GLN A 88 7.58 -2.06 -3.59
CA GLN A 88 8.61 -3.05 -3.91
C GLN A 88 9.98 -2.66 -3.35
N SER A 89 10.34 -1.38 -3.35
CA SER A 89 11.56 -0.91 -2.70
C SER A 89 11.54 -1.18 -1.21
N LEU A 90 10.40 -0.98 -0.54
CA LEU A 90 10.22 -1.28 0.88
C LEU A 90 10.30 -2.79 1.21
N ARG A 91 9.99 -3.67 0.25
CA ARG A 91 10.12 -5.13 0.41
C ARG A 91 11.55 -5.63 0.20
N ARG A 92 12.37 -4.86 -0.51
CA ARG A 92 13.76 -5.22 -0.87
C ARG A 92 14.79 -4.60 0.07
N GLY A 93 14.41 -3.58 0.84
CA GLY A 93 15.20 -2.98 1.91
C GLY A 93 14.93 -3.62 3.26
#